data_AF-A0A6B3EXP4-F1
#
_entry.id   AF-A0A6B3EXP4-F1
#
_cell.length_a   1.000
_cell.length_b   1.000
_cell.length_c   1.000
_cell.angle_alpha   90.00
_cell.angle_beta   90.00
_cell.angle_gamma   90.00
#
_symmetry.space_group_name_H-M   'P 1'
#
loop_
_entity.id
_entity.type
_entity.pdbx_description
1 polymer ?
#
loop_
_entity_poly.entity_id
_entity_poly.type
_entity_poly.pdbx_seq_one_letter_code
_entity_poly.pdbx_strand_id
1 'polypeptide(L)'
;ETLKDAFHAGDRVLFISGSEVGKRAAQHTAVVEAAKAAGVAQLAYTGVLGGPDADFALADEHKITEQAILDAGVPYTFLRNGWYDDMYVAQLPVYLANGAVLGSSGEGRIAPAPREDYAEAAVAVLTGEGHLNKAYELSG
;
A
#
# COMPACT_ATOMS: atom_id res chain seq x y z
N GLU A 1 5.96 20.12 8.57
CA GLU A 1 6.23 19.27 9.75
C GLU A 1 7.27 18.23 9.41
N THR A 2 8.11 17.82 10.36
CA THR A 2 9.29 16.96 10.11
C THR A 2 9.08 15.57 10.69
N LEU A 3 9.53 14.53 9.99
CA LEU A 3 9.58 13.13 10.48
C LEU A 3 10.73 12.86 11.46
N LYS A 4 11.35 13.93 11.98
CA LYS A 4 12.43 13.83 12.95
C LYS A 4 11.91 13.17 14.23
N ASP A 5 12.68 12.22 14.75
CA ASP A 5 12.38 11.45 15.97
C ASP A 5 11.09 10.60 15.89
N ALA A 6 10.53 10.42 14.68
CA ALA A 6 9.36 9.56 14.47
C ALA A 6 9.69 8.06 14.47
N PHE A 7 10.94 7.71 14.16
CA PHE A 7 11.44 6.34 14.07
C PHE A 7 12.71 6.17 14.90
N HIS A 8 12.88 4.98 15.44
CA HIS A 8 14.03 4.57 16.24
C HIS A 8 14.66 3.30 15.69
N ALA A 9 15.91 3.06 16.07
CA ALA A 9 16.61 1.84 15.72
C ALA A 9 15.85 0.62 16.25
N GLY A 10 15.61 -0.35 15.38
CA GLY A 10 14.87 -1.57 15.72
C GLY A 10 13.36 -1.51 15.56
N ASP A 11 12.78 -0.35 15.22
CA ASP A 11 11.33 -0.22 15.02
C ASP A 11 10.86 -1.06 13.82
N ARG A 12 9.63 -1.58 13.90
CA ARG A 12 8.91 -2.18 12.77
C ARG A 12 7.77 -1.24 12.40
N VAL A 13 7.83 -0.66 11.21
CA VAL A 13 6.98 0.47 10.80
C VAL A 13 5.97 0.01 9.76
N LEU A 14 4.68 0.27 10.03
CA LEU A 14 3.65 0.24 8.99
C LEU A 14 3.68 1.57 8.24
N PHE A 15 4.07 1.52 6.98
CA PHE A 15 4.03 2.66 6.09
C PHE A 15 2.79 2.58 5.20
N ILE A 16 1.71 3.22 5.66
CA ILE A 16 0.49 3.38 4.87
C ILE A 16 0.71 4.44 3.80
N SER A 17 0.41 4.12 2.54
CA SER A 17 0.55 5.05 1.42
C SER A 17 -0.32 6.30 1.62
N GLY A 18 0.26 7.47 1.42
CA GLY A 18 -0.46 8.75 1.49
C GLY A 18 -1.58 8.86 0.46
N SER A 19 -2.65 9.60 0.80
CA SER A 19 -3.83 9.77 -0.06
C SER A 19 -3.70 10.89 -1.09
N GLU A 20 -2.68 11.74 -1.00
CA GLU A 20 -2.47 12.89 -1.89
C GLU A 20 -1.68 12.51 -3.15
N VAL A 21 -2.37 11.97 -4.15
CA VAL A 21 -1.80 11.70 -5.48
C VAL A 21 -1.20 12.98 -6.08
N GLY A 22 0.03 12.90 -6.59
CA GLY A 22 0.83 13.99 -7.14
C GLY A 22 1.83 14.60 -6.15
N LYS A 23 1.63 14.39 -4.84
CA LYS A 23 2.60 14.78 -3.79
C LYS A 23 3.27 13.57 -3.12
N ARG A 24 2.71 12.39 -3.40
CA ARG A 24 3.05 11.13 -2.74
C ARG A 24 4.53 10.81 -2.84
N ALA A 25 5.13 10.96 -4.03
CA ALA A 25 6.55 10.67 -4.22
C ALA A 25 7.44 11.40 -3.22
N ALA A 26 7.30 12.73 -3.08
CA ALA A 26 8.12 13.51 -2.15
C ALA A 26 7.85 13.15 -0.68
N GLN A 27 6.59 12.94 -0.31
CA GLN A 27 6.21 12.53 1.04
C GLN A 27 6.79 11.16 1.39
N HIS A 28 6.71 10.23 0.45
CA HIS A 28 7.15 8.86 0.64
C HIS A 28 8.67 8.74 0.69
N THR A 29 9.39 9.46 -0.18
CA THR A 29 10.85 9.57 -0.09
C THR A 29 11.27 10.08 1.29
N ALA A 30 10.57 11.08 1.85
CA ALA A 30 10.89 11.57 3.19
C ALA A 30 10.70 10.50 4.29
N VAL A 31 9.66 9.66 4.18
CA VAL A 31 9.44 8.51 5.10
C VAL A 31 10.56 7.49 4.97
N VAL A 32 10.94 7.12 3.75
CA VAL A 32 12.00 6.15 3.48
C VAL A 32 13.34 6.63 4.01
N GLU A 33 13.70 7.89 3.76
CA GLU A 33 14.95 8.47 4.25
C GLU A 33 14.98 8.55 5.79
N ALA A 34 13.86 8.90 6.42
CA ALA A 34 13.76 8.92 7.88
C ALA A 34 13.89 7.50 8.48
N ALA A 35 13.25 6.50 7.88
CA ALA A 35 13.33 5.11 8.30
C ALA A 35 14.75 4.55 8.17
N LYS A 36 15.42 4.86 7.04
CA LYS A 36 16.82 4.53 6.80
C LYS A 36 17.75 5.17 7.83
N ALA A 37 17.59 6.47 8.07
CA ALA A 37 18.42 7.22 9.02
C ALA A 37 18.27 6.70 10.46
N ALA A 38 17.07 6.28 10.84
CA ALA A 38 16.79 5.72 12.16
C ALA A 38 17.29 4.28 12.34
N GLY A 39 17.49 3.53 11.26
CA GLY A 39 17.87 2.10 11.33
C GLY A 39 16.72 1.21 11.78
N VAL A 40 15.52 1.41 11.21
CA VAL A 40 14.34 0.57 11.49
C VAL A 40 14.63 -0.89 11.12
N ALA A 41 14.07 -1.83 11.87
CA ALA A 41 14.19 -3.26 11.61
C ALA A 41 13.30 -3.75 10.47
N GLN A 42 12.21 -3.03 10.17
CA GLN A 42 11.30 -3.33 9.07
C GLN A 42 10.51 -2.10 8.64
N LEU A 43 10.34 -1.93 7.33
CA LEU A 43 9.38 -1.00 6.72
C LEU A 43 8.36 -1.80 5.90
N ALA A 44 7.16 -2.02 6.44
CA ALA A 44 6.07 -2.69 5.76
C ALA A 44 5.21 -1.66 5.02
N TYR A 45 5.26 -1.65 3.68
CA TYR A 45 4.61 -0.63 2.86
C TYR A 45 3.32 -1.14 2.22
N THR A 46 2.22 -0.37 2.34
CA THR A 46 0.97 -0.67 1.63
C THR A 46 1.05 -0.18 0.18
N GLY A 47 1.37 -1.10 -0.72
CA GLY A 47 1.42 -0.90 -2.16
C GLY A 47 0.08 -1.20 -2.85
N VAL A 48 0.15 -1.44 -4.15
CA VAL A 48 -0.99 -1.86 -4.96
C VAL A 48 -0.71 -3.20 -5.66
N LEU A 49 -1.76 -3.99 -5.83
CA LEU A 49 -1.72 -5.27 -6.53
C LEU A 49 -1.07 -5.15 -7.92
N GLY A 50 -0.23 -6.12 -8.25
CA GLY A 50 0.52 -6.20 -9.52
C GLY A 50 1.89 -5.51 -9.48
N GLY A 51 2.16 -4.66 -8.48
CA GLY A 51 3.50 -4.09 -8.26
C GLY A 51 4.12 -3.46 -9.52
N PRO A 52 5.32 -3.90 -9.96
CA PRO A 52 5.96 -3.39 -11.18
C PRO A 52 5.12 -3.53 -12.46
N ASP A 53 4.29 -4.57 -12.53
CA ASP A 53 3.51 -4.92 -13.72
C ASP A 53 2.14 -4.22 -13.76
N ALA A 54 1.72 -3.56 -12.67
CA ALA A 54 0.45 -2.84 -12.60
C ALA A 54 0.40 -1.68 -13.61
N ASP A 55 -0.65 -1.59 -14.42
CA ASP A 55 -0.71 -0.71 -15.60
C ASP A 55 -1.72 0.45 -15.48
N PHE A 56 -2.26 0.68 -14.29
CA PHE A 56 -3.21 1.75 -14.02
C PHE A 56 -2.53 2.97 -13.38
N ALA A 57 -3.05 4.16 -13.65
CA ALA A 57 -2.41 5.44 -13.29
C ALA A 57 -2.05 5.60 -11.80
N LEU A 58 -2.85 5.03 -10.88
CA LEU A 58 -2.54 5.09 -9.45
C LEU A 58 -1.26 4.31 -9.11
N ALA A 59 -0.93 3.26 -9.87
CA ALA A 59 0.23 2.42 -9.62
C ALA A 59 1.57 3.15 -9.82
N ASP A 60 1.63 4.18 -10.66
CA ASP A 60 2.87 4.88 -10.98
C ASP A 60 3.59 5.41 -9.73
N GLU A 61 2.85 6.01 -8.79
CA GLU A 61 3.45 6.51 -7.55
C GLU A 61 3.80 5.42 -6.54
N HIS A 62 3.08 4.29 -6.57
CA HIS A 62 3.44 3.13 -5.75
C HIS A 62 4.73 2.49 -6.24
N LYS A 63 4.94 2.38 -7.57
CA LYS A 63 6.19 1.91 -8.17
C LYS A 63 7.38 2.78 -7.76
N ILE A 64 7.21 4.10 -7.81
CA ILE A 64 8.22 5.06 -7.34
C ILE A 64 8.56 4.81 -5.86
N THR A 65 7.56 4.51 -5.04
CA THR A 65 7.76 4.26 -3.60
C THR A 65 8.47 2.93 -3.33
N GLU A 66 8.04 1.85 -3.97
CA GLU A 66 8.72 0.54 -3.85
C GLU A 66 10.19 0.67 -4.30
N GLN A 67 10.44 1.36 -5.41
CA GLN A 67 11.81 1.58 -5.87
C GLN A 67 12.64 2.39 -4.88
N ALA A 68 12.07 3.46 -4.29
CA ALA A 68 12.77 4.24 -3.26
C ALA A 68 13.12 3.39 -2.04
N ILE A 69 12.23 2.49 -1.61
CA ILE A 69 12.49 1.55 -0.50
C ILE A 69 13.63 0.59 -0.86
N LEU A 70 13.62 0.03 -2.07
CA LEU A 70 14.67 -0.86 -2.57
C LEU A 70 16.03 -0.15 -2.64
N ASP A 71 16.07 1.04 -3.23
CA ASP A 71 17.29 1.85 -3.38
C ASP A 71 17.86 2.28 -2.02
N ALA A 72 16.99 2.51 -1.03
CA ALA A 72 17.40 2.87 0.31
C ALA A 72 18.05 1.71 1.08
N GLY A 73 17.79 0.45 0.69
CA GLY A 73 18.33 -0.75 1.33
C GLY A 73 17.75 -1.01 2.73
N VAL A 74 16.59 -0.43 3.04
CA VAL A 74 15.89 -0.66 4.32
C VAL A 74 15.24 -2.05 4.30
N PRO A 75 15.32 -2.87 5.36
CA PRO A 75 14.59 -4.13 5.43
C PRO A 75 13.09 -3.88 5.24
N TYR A 76 12.46 -4.55 4.29
CA TYR A 76 11.10 -4.18 3.86
C TYR A 76 10.14 -5.37 3.77
N THR A 77 8.85 -5.06 3.71
CA THR A 77 7.82 -5.96 3.20
C THR A 77 6.84 -5.17 2.35
N PHE A 78 6.51 -5.63 1.15
CA PHE A 78 5.48 -5.01 0.32
C PHE A 78 4.15 -5.72 0.52
N LEU A 79 3.14 -4.97 0.96
CA LEU A 79 1.75 -5.37 1.11
C LEU A 79 0.99 -4.79 -0.09
N ARG A 80 0.94 -5.51 -1.20
CA ARG A 80 0.32 -5.05 -2.44
C ARG A 80 -1.17 -5.32 -2.40
N ASN A 81 -1.90 -4.35 -1.84
CA ASN A 81 -3.33 -4.46 -1.63
C ASN A 81 -4.08 -4.39 -2.96
N GLY A 82 -5.05 -5.30 -3.12
CA GLY A 82 -6.08 -5.23 -4.14
C GLY A 82 -7.12 -4.14 -3.85
N TRP A 83 -8.27 -4.27 -4.49
CA TRP A 83 -9.35 -3.29 -4.35
C TRP A 83 -10.11 -3.47 -3.03
N TYR A 84 -10.57 -2.36 -2.46
CA TYR A 84 -11.43 -2.36 -1.26
C TYR A 84 -12.90 -2.52 -1.66
N ASP A 85 -13.60 -3.47 -1.07
CA ASP A 85 -15.04 -3.68 -1.31
C ASP A 85 -15.90 -2.46 -0.90
N ASP A 86 -15.48 -1.74 0.14
CA ASP A 86 -16.07 -0.49 0.60
C ASP A 86 -16.23 0.55 -0.52
N MET A 87 -15.34 0.53 -1.53
CA MET A 87 -15.44 1.43 -2.68
C MET A 87 -16.68 1.15 -3.52
N TYR A 88 -17.08 -0.12 -3.63
CA TYR A 88 -18.32 -0.52 -4.31
C TYR A 88 -19.54 -0.27 -3.43
N VAL A 89 -19.43 -0.54 -2.13
CA VAL A 89 -20.51 -0.28 -1.16
C VAL A 89 -20.88 1.22 -1.17
N ALA A 90 -19.88 2.11 -1.23
CA ALA A 90 -20.09 3.56 -1.32
C ALA A 90 -20.84 4.00 -2.59
N GLN A 91 -20.83 3.20 -3.66
CA GLN A 91 -21.52 3.47 -4.92
C GLN A 91 -22.95 2.90 -4.98
N LEU A 92 -23.40 2.15 -3.97
CA LEU A 92 -24.74 1.56 -3.95
C LEU A 92 -25.87 2.57 -4.25
N PRO A 93 -25.88 3.81 -3.71
CA PRO A 93 -26.92 4.79 -4.06
C PRO A 93 -26.97 5.10 -5.56
N VAL A 94 -25.81 5.20 -6.21
CA VAL A 94 -25.71 5.45 -7.67
C VAL A 94 -26.22 4.23 -8.44
N TYR A 95 -25.83 3.02 -8.04
CA TYR A 95 -26.25 1.80 -8.70
C TYR A 95 -27.77 1.57 -8.59
N LEU A 96 -28.33 1.81 -7.41
CA LEU A 96 -29.77 1.70 -7.17
C LEU A 96 -30.56 2.74 -7.96
N ALA A 97 -30.07 3.99 -8.04
CA ALA A 97 -30.72 5.04 -8.81
C ALA A 97 -30.76 4.76 -10.32
N ASN A 98 -29.76 4.04 -10.85
CA ASN A 98 -29.66 3.72 -12.28
C ASN A 98 -30.16 2.31 -12.62
N GLY A 99 -30.47 1.47 -11.62
CA GLY A 99 -30.87 0.08 -11.83
C GLY A 99 -29.77 -0.82 -12.42
N ALA A 100 -28.51 -0.39 -12.35
CA ALA A 100 -27.36 -1.10 -12.92
C ALA A 100 -26.06 -0.77 -12.18
N VAL A 101 -25.12 -1.71 -12.13
CA VAL A 101 -23.75 -1.46 -11.68
C VAL A 101 -23.00 -0.75 -12.80
N LEU A 102 -22.71 0.54 -12.60
CA LEU A 102 -22.02 1.37 -13.59
C LEU A 102 -20.50 1.25 -13.42
N GLY A 103 -19.78 1.13 -14.53
CA GLY A 103 -18.32 1.06 -14.56
C GLY A 103 -17.76 0.91 -15.97
N SER A 104 -16.43 0.91 -16.08
CA SER A 104 -15.70 0.77 -17.35
C SER A 104 -14.73 -0.41 -17.33
N SER A 105 -15.01 -1.45 -16.53
CA SER A 105 -14.16 -2.64 -16.39
C SER A 105 -14.37 -3.68 -17.48
N GLY A 106 -15.42 -3.56 -18.30
CA GLY A 106 -15.77 -4.57 -19.30
C GLY A 106 -15.96 -5.96 -18.66
N GLU A 107 -15.30 -6.97 -19.21
CA GLU A 107 -15.26 -8.34 -18.66
C GLU A 107 -14.18 -8.55 -17.58
N GLY A 108 -13.49 -7.48 -17.17
CA GLY A 108 -12.47 -7.53 -16.13
C GLY A 108 -13.01 -8.10 -14.82
N ARG A 109 -12.22 -9.01 -14.22
CA ARG A 109 -12.53 -9.61 -12.92
C ARG A 109 -11.76 -8.89 -11.83
N ILE A 110 -12.46 -8.53 -10.77
CA ILE A 110 -11.90 -7.83 -9.62
C ILE A 110 -12.20 -8.70 -8.40
N ALA A 111 -11.16 -8.99 -7.62
CA ALA A 111 -11.23 -9.74 -6.37
C ALA A 111 -11.08 -8.78 -5.18
N PRO A 112 -12.13 -8.02 -4.84
CA PRO A 112 -12.04 -7.07 -3.73
C PRO A 112 -12.05 -7.80 -2.39
N ALA A 113 -11.50 -7.14 -1.37
CA ALA A 113 -11.58 -7.58 0.02
C ALA A 113 -11.87 -6.37 0.92
N PRO A 114 -12.42 -6.57 2.13
CA PRO A 114 -12.60 -5.51 3.09
C PRO A 114 -11.26 -4.97 3.59
N ARG A 115 -11.24 -3.70 4.01
CA ARG A 115 -10.04 -3.09 4.63
C ARG A 115 -9.57 -3.85 5.86
N GLU A 116 -10.47 -4.54 6.55
CA GLU A 116 -10.16 -5.39 7.70
C GLU A 116 -9.16 -6.48 7.33
N ASP A 117 -9.39 -7.23 6.24
CA ASP A 117 -8.49 -8.31 5.79
C ASP A 117 -7.08 -7.78 5.45
N TYR A 118 -7.00 -6.63 4.77
CA TYR A 118 -5.70 -6.00 4.48
C TYR A 118 -4.99 -5.51 5.75
N ALA A 119 -5.74 -5.04 6.75
CA ALA A 119 -5.18 -4.66 8.04
C ALA A 119 -4.69 -5.89 8.83
N GLU A 120 -5.44 -7.00 8.80
CA GLU A 120 -5.00 -8.27 9.39
C GLU A 120 -3.70 -8.77 8.77
N ALA A 121 -3.57 -8.70 7.43
CA ALA A 121 -2.34 -9.03 6.73
C ALA A 121 -1.16 -8.15 7.18
N ALA A 122 -1.40 -6.83 7.35
CA ALA A 122 -0.39 -5.91 7.86
C ALA A 122 0.04 -6.25 9.30
N VAL A 123 -0.92 -6.59 10.17
CA VAL A 123 -0.65 -7.03 11.55
C VAL A 123 0.19 -8.31 11.55
N ALA A 124 -0.18 -9.31 10.74
CA ALA A 124 0.58 -10.55 10.62
C ALA A 124 2.03 -10.29 10.19
N VAL A 125 2.23 -9.41 9.20
CA VAL A 125 3.56 -9.05 8.69
C VAL A 125 4.44 -8.33 9.73
N LEU A 126 3.84 -7.46 10.55
CA LEU A 126 4.57 -6.68 11.56
C LEU A 126 4.83 -7.45 12.85
N THR A 127 3.97 -8.40 13.20
CA THR A 127 4.07 -9.16 14.46
C THR A 127 4.70 -10.54 14.27
N GLY A 128 4.69 -11.09 13.05
CA GLY A 128 5.28 -12.37 12.69
C GLY A 128 6.75 -12.31 12.27
N GLU A 129 7.27 -13.47 11.87
CA GLU A 129 8.63 -13.69 11.39
C GLU A 129 8.64 -14.14 9.92
N GLY A 130 9.78 -14.03 9.23
CA GLY A 130 9.93 -14.54 7.85
C GLY A 130 9.37 -13.63 6.74
N HIS A 131 8.92 -12.42 7.10
CA HIS A 131 8.30 -11.46 6.16
C HIS A 131 9.29 -10.46 5.52
N LEU A 132 10.54 -10.41 5.99
CA LEU A 132 11.55 -9.48 5.47
C LEU A 132 11.91 -9.80 4.01
N ASN A 133 12.03 -8.74 3.22
CA ASN A 133 12.30 -8.76 1.77
C ASN A 133 11.29 -9.60 0.98
N LYS A 134 10.03 -9.62 1.43
CA LYS A 134 8.90 -10.27 0.74
C LYS A 134 7.98 -9.24 0.13
N ALA A 135 7.30 -9.65 -0.93
CA ALA A 135 6.16 -8.95 -1.51
C ALA A 135 4.97 -9.90 -1.51
N TYR A 136 3.84 -9.43 -0.99
CA TYR A 136 2.58 -10.17 -0.94
C TYR A 136 1.56 -9.47 -1.83
N GLU A 137 1.02 -10.20 -2.80
CA GLU A 137 -0.15 -9.79 -3.58
C GLU A 137 -1.39 -10.19 -2.77
N LEU A 138 -2.15 -9.20 -2.27
CA LEU A 138 -3.27 -9.42 -1.36
C LEU A 138 -4.58 -9.15 -2.10
N SER A 139 -5.48 -10.13 -2.12
CA SER A 139 -6.82 -10.02 -2.72
C SER A 139 -7.82 -10.91 -1.98
N GLY A 140 -9.11 -10.71 -2.24
CA GLY A 140 -10.18 -11.63 -1.82
C GLY A 140 -10.29 -12.88 -2.69
#